data_AF-A0A9E2Q2K9-F1
#
_entry.id   AF-A0A9E2Q2K9-F1
#
_cell.length_a   1.000
_cell.length_b   1.000
_cell.length_c   1.000
_cell.angle_alpha   90.00
_cell.angle_beta   90.00
_cell.angle_gamma   90.00
#
_symmetry.space_group_name_H-M   'P 1'
#
loop_
_entity.id
_entity.type
_entity.pdbx_description
1 polymer ?
#
loop_
_entity_poly.entity_id
_entity_poly.type
_entity_poly.pdbx_seq_one_letter_code
_entity_poly.pdbx_strand_id
1 'polypeptide(L)'
;MIYSYNYGWIVFFIGCFIVICIYLIIVVPAYLKNRKELEEHTQSSISNDEKTIHKQTLGVHYLGGHPPFGPHSENGDMVITDKRIIFSNVWNKKIFSISYEDMVDISMETKESLTVTRVILTGLLAPLWKKKRPFLLIGIKNDIGEMSKLGFGFAEPGLGSSFWPTSRWFQVISEQRYDWLKNKNENKSKMV
;
A
#
# COMPACT_ATOMS: atom_id res chain seq x y z
N MET A 1 -39.42 -40.89 -1.68
CA MET A 1 -38.91 -39.82 -2.58
C MET A 1 -37.81 -39.05 -1.87
N ILE A 2 -36.54 -39.48 -1.98
CA ILE A 2 -35.37 -38.83 -1.32
C ILE A 2 -34.38 -38.27 -2.37
N TYR A 3 -34.64 -38.46 -3.67
CA TYR A 3 -33.69 -38.13 -4.73
C TYR A 3 -33.69 -36.67 -5.21
N SER A 4 -34.65 -35.83 -4.80
CA SER A 4 -34.75 -34.44 -5.31
C SER A 4 -33.87 -33.43 -4.56
N TYR A 5 -33.36 -33.75 -3.36
CA TYR A 5 -32.56 -32.80 -2.58
C TYR A 5 -31.07 -32.82 -2.95
N ASN A 6 -30.55 -33.92 -3.52
CA ASN A 6 -29.13 -34.06 -3.85
C ASN A 6 -28.73 -33.34 -5.16
N TYR A 7 -29.64 -33.23 -6.14
CA TYR A 7 -29.32 -32.60 -7.42
C TYR A 7 -29.05 -31.09 -7.32
N GLY A 8 -29.74 -30.38 -6.41
CA GLY A 8 -29.53 -28.94 -6.22
C GLY A 8 -28.14 -28.58 -5.71
N TRP A 9 -27.62 -29.37 -4.75
CA TRP A 9 -26.26 -29.19 -4.24
C TRP A 9 -25.19 -29.51 -5.28
N ILE A 10 -25.40 -30.57 -6.08
CA ILE A 10 -24.46 -30.93 -7.16
C ILE A 10 -24.36 -29.81 -8.19
N VAL A 11 -25.49 -29.25 -8.64
CA VAL A 11 -25.51 -28.12 -9.58
C VAL A 11 -24.86 -26.86 -8.98
N PHE A 12 -25.08 -26.59 -7.68
CA PHE A 12 -24.43 -25.48 -6.97
C PHE A 12 -22.89 -25.63 -6.94
N PHE A 13 -22.38 -26.81 -6.57
CA PHE A 13 -20.93 -27.05 -6.55
C PHE A 13 -20.29 -26.99 -7.93
N ILE A 14 -20.97 -27.51 -8.96
CA ILE A 14 -20.53 -27.38 -10.36
C ILE A 14 -20.49 -25.89 -10.76
N GLY A 15 -21.51 -25.11 -10.39
CA GLY A 15 -21.53 -23.67 -10.63
C GLY A 15 -20.37 -22.93 -9.94
N CYS A 16 -20.13 -23.19 -8.65
CA CYS A 16 -18.99 -22.63 -7.92
C CYS A 16 -17.65 -23.03 -8.55
N PHE A 17 -17.51 -24.28 -8.98
CA PHE A 17 -16.32 -24.78 -9.64
C PHE A 17 -16.06 -24.06 -10.97
N ILE A 18 -17.09 -23.87 -11.80
CA ILE A 18 -16.98 -23.12 -13.05
C ILE A 18 -16.54 -21.67 -12.79
N VAL A 19 -17.12 -20.99 -11.80
CA VAL A 19 -16.73 -19.61 -11.42
C VAL A 19 -15.27 -19.56 -10.97
N ILE A 20 -14.82 -20.53 -10.17
CA ILE A 20 -13.42 -20.63 -9.74
C ILE A 20 -12.51 -20.87 -10.95
N CYS A 21 -12.88 -21.76 -11.87
CA CYS A 21 -12.11 -22.01 -13.09
C CYS A 21 -12.01 -20.76 -13.97
N ILE A 22 -13.10 -20.04 -14.20
CA ILE A 22 -13.10 -18.78 -14.96
C ILE A 22 -12.18 -17.76 -14.27
N TYR A 23 -12.27 -17.64 -12.95
CA TYR A 23 -11.39 -16.77 -12.18
C TYR A 23 -9.90 -17.14 -12.35
N LEU A 24 -9.57 -18.43 -12.27
CA LEU A 24 -8.20 -18.94 -12.43
C LEU A 24 -7.67 -18.82 -13.87
N ILE A 25 -8.53 -18.85 -14.89
CA ILE A 25 -8.13 -18.77 -16.31
C ILE A 25 -8.01 -17.32 -16.79
N ILE A 26 -8.87 -16.42 -16.31
CA ILE A 26 -8.93 -15.04 -16.81
C ILE A 26 -8.23 -14.09 -15.83
N VAL A 27 -8.67 -14.07 -14.58
CA VAL A 27 -8.26 -13.06 -13.61
C VAL A 27 -6.82 -13.29 -13.16
N VAL A 28 -6.46 -14.52 -12.82
CA VAL A 28 -5.10 -14.83 -12.33
C VAL A 28 -4.02 -14.55 -13.39
N PRO A 29 -4.15 -14.98 -14.66
CA PRO A 29 -3.12 -14.69 -15.67
C PRO A 29 -3.06 -13.22 -16.04
N ALA A 30 -4.20 -12.51 -16.10
CA ALA A 30 -4.22 -11.07 -16.31
C ALA A 30 -3.52 -10.31 -15.17
N TYR A 31 -3.78 -10.72 -13.93
CA TYR A 31 -3.08 -10.18 -12.75
C TYR A 31 -1.57 -10.43 -12.81
N LEU A 32 -1.14 -11.66 -13.12
CA LEU A 32 0.27 -12.01 -13.25
C LEU A 32 0.97 -11.23 -14.37
N LYS A 33 0.30 -11.04 -15.52
CA LYS A 33 0.81 -10.23 -16.62
C LYS A 33 0.97 -8.76 -16.21
N ASN A 34 -0.07 -8.16 -15.64
CA ASN A 34 -0.01 -6.77 -15.17
C ASN A 34 1.08 -6.57 -14.11
N ARG A 35 1.26 -7.55 -13.23
CA ARG A 35 2.32 -7.52 -12.21
C ARG A 35 3.71 -7.52 -12.84
N LYS A 36 3.98 -8.38 -13.82
CA LYS A 36 5.27 -8.40 -14.54
C LYS A 36 5.55 -7.08 -15.24
N GLU A 37 4.58 -6.57 -16.01
CA GLU A 37 4.71 -5.28 -16.69
C GLU A 37 4.99 -4.14 -15.69
N LEU A 38 4.34 -4.16 -14.53
CA LEU A 38 4.55 -3.15 -13.50
C LEU A 38 5.90 -3.29 -12.79
N GLU A 39 6.37 -4.51 -12.55
CA GLU A 39 7.69 -4.77 -11.98
C GLU A 39 8.80 -4.29 -12.93
N GLU A 40 8.67 -4.58 -14.23
CA GLU A 40 9.58 -4.08 -15.27
C GLU A 40 9.56 -2.55 -15.35
N HIS A 41 8.37 -1.93 -15.32
CA HIS A 41 8.24 -0.47 -15.35
C HIS A 41 8.76 0.20 -14.06
N THR A 42 8.60 -0.44 -12.91
CA THR A 42 9.15 0.07 -11.65
C THR A 42 10.68 -0.05 -11.66
N GLN A 43 11.22 -1.18 -12.12
CA GLN A 43 12.68 -1.38 -12.23
C GLN A 43 13.31 -0.43 -13.25
N SER A 44 12.70 -0.23 -14.42
CA SER A 44 13.20 0.71 -15.42
C SER A 44 13.12 2.17 -14.97
N SER A 45 12.21 2.49 -14.05
CA SER A 45 12.11 3.83 -13.45
C SER A 45 13.21 4.12 -12.42
N ILE A 46 13.83 3.09 -11.84
CA ILE A 46 14.93 3.22 -10.88
C ILE A 46 16.21 3.46 -11.67
N SER A 47 16.87 4.58 -11.39
CA SER A 47 18.12 4.91 -12.09
C SER A 47 19.22 3.90 -11.75
N ASN A 48 20.17 3.68 -12.66
CA ASN A 48 21.29 2.74 -12.44
C ASN A 48 22.15 3.11 -11.23
N ASP A 49 22.11 4.37 -10.79
CA ASP A 49 22.81 4.91 -9.62
C ASP A 49 21.93 5.00 -8.36
N GLU A 50 20.69 4.49 -8.41
CA GLU A 50 19.73 4.48 -7.32
C GLU A 50 19.66 3.07 -6.69
N LYS A 51 19.88 2.97 -5.37
CA LYS A 51 19.93 1.69 -4.66
C LYS A 51 18.61 1.42 -3.98
N THR A 52 18.02 0.25 -4.25
CA THR A 52 16.86 -0.24 -3.50
C THR A 52 17.28 -0.69 -2.10
N ILE A 53 16.61 -0.16 -1.09
CA ILE A 53 16.84 -0.44 0.33
C ILE A 53 15.80 -1.44 0.84
N HIS A 54 14.54 -1.23 0.44
CA HIS A 54 13.45 -2.10 0.83
C HIS A 54 12.37 -2.17 -0.26
N LYS A 55 11.72 -3.33 -0.41
CA LYS A 55 10.57 -3.50 -1.29
C LYS A 55 9.54 -4.39 -0.60
N GLN A 56 8.28 -3.97 -0.60
CA GLN A 56 7.18 -4.75 -0.02
C GLN A 56 5.85 -4.44 -0.69
N THR A 57 4.99 -5.45 -0.81
CA THR A 57 3.59 -5.30 -1.20
C THR A 57 2.73 -4.93 0.02
N LEU A 58 1.91 -3.88 -0.09
CA LEU A 58 0.99 -3.44 0.96
C LEU A 58 -0.26 -2.76 0.40
N GLY A 59 -1.32 -2.77 1.21
CA GLY A 59 -2.43 -1.82 1.06
C GLY A 59 -1.99 -0.44 1.53
N VAL A 60 -2.27 0.58 0.73
CA VAL A 60 -2.06 2.01 1.03
C VAL A 60 -3.41 2.69 1.09
N HIS A 61 -3.61 3.52 2.13
CA HIS A 61 -4.80 4.31 2.33
C HIS A 61 -4.45 5.80 2.18
N TYR A 62 -4.80 6.38 1.04
CA TYR A 62 -4.57 7.80 0.79
C TYR A 62 -5.51 8.65 1.65
N LEU A 63 -4.92 9.45 2.55
CA LEU A 63 -5.61 10.44 3.36
C LEU A 63 -5.12 11.83 2.98
N GLY A 64 -5.41 12.26 1.75
CA GLY A 64 -5.09 13.62 1.31
C GLY A 64 -4.71 13.74 -0.16
N GLY A 65 -5.72 13.85 -1.02
CA GLY A 65 -5.73 14.74 -2.19
C GLY A 65 -4.68 14.62 -3.29
N HIS A 66 -3.73 13.68 -3.28
CA HIS A 66 -2.74 13.60 -4.35
C HIS A 66 -3.41 13.11 -5.65
N PRO A 67 -3.42 13.91 -6.73
CA PRO A 67 -3.98 13.49 -8.02
C PRO A 67 -2.96 12.55 -8.65
N PRO A 68 -3.08 11.22 -8.43
CA PRO A 68 -3.92 10.38 -9.27
C PRO A 68 -4.71 9.27 -8.53
N PHE A 69 -4.80 9.30 -7.20
CA PHE A 69 -5.45 8.26 -6.40
C PHE A 69 -6.65 8.80 -5.63
N GLY A 70 -7.78 8.09 -5.71
CA GLY A 70 -8.99 8.45 -4.97
C GLY A 70 -8.85 8.20 -3.46
N PRO A 71 -9.83 8.59 -2.64
CA PRO A 71 -9.83 8.39 -1.18
C PRO A 71 -10.03 6.92 -0.75
N HIS A 72 -9.54 5.97 -1.55
CA HIS A 72 -9.77 4.53 -1.38
C HIS A 72 -8.49 3.80 -0.95
N SER A 73 -8.68 2.60 -0.41
CA SER A 73 -7.58 1.65 -0.17
C SER A 73 -7.13 1.09 -1.50
N GLU A 74 -5.86 1.26 -1.83
CA GLU A 74 -5.27 0.64 -3.01
C GLU A 74 -4.15 -0.30 -2.59
N ASN A 75 -4.13 -1.50 -3.14
CA ASN A 75 -3.04 -2.45 -2.92
C ASN A 75 -1.96 -2.23 -3.98
N GLY A 76 -0.71 -2.07 -3.53
CA GLY A 76 0.42 -1.86 -4.42
C GLY A 76 1.74 -2.27 -3.77
N ASP A 77 2.81 -2.12 -4.52
CA ASP A 77 4.17 -2.30 -4.03
C ASP A 77 4.72 -0.94 -3.62
N MET A 78 5.33 -0.87 -2.43
CA MET A 78 6.19 0.26 -2.06
C MET A 78 7.64 -0.19 -2.13
N VAL A 79 8.46 0.66 -2.74
CA VAL A 79 9.91 0.51 -2.86
C VAL A 79 10.55 1.73 -2.21
N ILE A 80 11.41 1.50 -1.22
CA ILE A 80 12.23 2.52 -0.59
C ILE A 80 13.61 2.45 -1.22
N THR A 81 14.07 3.56 -1.79
CA THR A 81 15.43 3.72 -2.32
C THR A 81 16.22 4.70 -1.46
N ASP A 82 17.50 4.85 -1.75
CA ASP A 82 18.38 5.86 -1.16
C ASP A 82 18.05 7.30 -1.60
N LYS A 83 17.16 7.47 -2.59
CA LYS A 83 16.76 8.79 -3.13
C LYS A 83 15.30 9.15 -2.89
N ARG A 84 14.39 8.17 -2.89
CA ARG A 84 12.95 8.40 -2.89
C ARG A 84 12.17 7.18 -2.43
N ILE A 85 10.88 7.38 -2.23
CA ILE A 85 9.91 6.30 -2.07
C ILE A 85 9.13 6.18 -3.37
N ILE A 86 9.02 4.98 -3.91
CA ILE A 86 8.23 4.67 -5.10
C ILE A 86 7.06 3.79 -4.66
N PHE A 87 5.88 4.05 -5.20
CA PHE A 87 4.74 3.17 -5.05
C PHE A 87 4.11 2.86 -6.40
N SER A 88 3.72 1.61 -6.59
CA SER A 88 3.12 1.14 -7.82
C SER A 88 1.91 0.26 -7.53
N ASN A 89 0.80 0.49 -8.23
CA ASN A 89 -0.42 -0.31 -8.06
C ASN A 89 -0.66 -1.22 -9.28
N VAL A 90 -0.78 -2.52 -9.03
CA VAL A 90 -0.95 -3.59 -10.03
C VAL A 90 -2.26 -3.47 -10.81
N TRP A 91 -3.32 -2.97 -10.18
CA TRP A 91 -4.66 -2.89 -10.76
C TRP A 91 -4.85 -1.71 -11.71
N ASN A 92 -4.29 -0.55 -11.37
CA ASN A 92 -4.42 0.66 -12.19
C ASN A 92 -3.14 1.02 -12.97
N LYS A 93 -2.06 0.24 -12.80
CA LYS A 93 -0.73 0.45 -13.41
C LYS A 93 -0.13 1.83 -13.13
N LYS A 94 -0.61 2.53 -12.10
CA LYS A 94 -0.09 3.84 -11.73
C LYS A 94 1.14 3.68 -10.87
N ILE A 95 2.15 4.47 -11.16
CA ILE A 95 3.36 4.62 -10.37
C ILE A 95 3.44 6.06 -9.90
N PHE A 96 3.75 6.25 -8.62
CA PHE A 96 4.11 7.56 -8.09
C PHE A 96 5.41 7.45 -7.31
N SER A 97 6.14 8.56 -7.22
CA SER A 97 7.35 8.61 -6.42
C SER A 97 7.44 9.91 -5.64
N ILE A 98 7.95 9.83 -4.42
CA ILE A 98 8.14 10.96 -3.50
C ILE A 98 9.63 11.08 -3.22
N SER A 99 10.25 12.17 -3.66
CA SER A 99 11.64 12.48 -3.31
C SER A 99 11.75 12.81 -1.82
N TYR A 100 12.86 12.46 -1.18
CA TYR A 100 13.13 12.91 0.19
C TYR A 100 13.25 14.43 0.32
N GLU A 101 13.54 15.13 -0.78
CA GLU A 101 13.57 16.59 -0.85
C GLU A 101 12.19 17.22 -0.64
N ASP A 102 11.15 16.60 -1.21
CA ASP A 102 9.79 17.13 -1.17
C ASP A 102 9.09 16.81 0.16
N MET A 103 9.68 15.90 0.96
CA MET A 103 9.18 15.54 2.28
C MET A 103 9.48 16.63 3.29
N VAL A 104 8.42 17.26 3.80
CA VAL A 104 8.49 18.27 4.86
C VAL A 104 8.45 17.61 6.24
N ASP A 105 7.55 16.65 6.42
CA ASP A 105 7.32 15.96 7.70
C ASP A 105 7.06 14.47 7.49
N ILE A 106 7.46 13.67 8.47
CA ILE A 106 7.12 12.26 8.55
C ILE A 106 6.60 12.03 9.96
N SER A 107 5.37 11.56 10.08
CA SER A 107 4.73 11.29 11.36
C SER A 107 3.99 9.96 11.34
N MET A 108 3.70 9.42 12.52
CA MET A 108 2.79 8.28 12.66
C MET A 108 1.52 8.76 13.33
N GLU A 109 0.38 8.46 12.70
CA GLU A 109 -0.93 8.70 13.27
C GLU A 109 -1.68 7.38 13.48
N THR A 110 -2.76 7.40 14.25
CA THR A 110 -3.59 6.21 14.48
C THR A 110 -4.98 6.42 13.93
N LYS A 111 -5.43 5.54 13.04
CA LYS A 111 -6.78 5.56 12.51
C LYS A 111 -7.63 4.60 13.31
N GLU A 112 -8.81 5.05 13.71
CA GLU A 112 -9.83 4.17 14.27
C GLU A 112 -10.58 3.50 13.12
N SER A 113 -10.48 2.18 13.02
CA SER A 113 -11.29 1.39 12.08
C SER A 113 -12.26 0.51 12.86
N LEU A 114 -13.56 0.68 12.62
CA LEU A 114 -14.59 -0.27 13.07
C LEU A 114 -14.74 -1.35 12.00
N THR A 115 -14.35 -2.58 12.31
CA THR A 115 -14.63 -3.75 11.46
C THR A 115 -16.11 -4.10 11.53
N VAL A 116 -16.80 -4.11 10.39
CA VAL A 116 -18.24 -4.46 10.30
C VAL A 116 -18.52 -5.83 10.95
N THR A 117 -17.64 -6.81 10.73
CA THR A 117 -17.73 -8.16 11.31
C THR A 117 -17.72 -8.15 12.84
N ARG A 118 -16.99 -7.21 13.48
CA ARG A 118 -16.99 -7.07 14.95
C ARG A 118 -18.25 -6.38 15.46
N VAL A 119 -18.79 -5.40 14.72
CA VAL A 119 -20.06 -4.76 15.08
C VAL A 119 -21.17 -5.80 15.16
N ILE A 120 -21.18 -6.75 14.21
CA ILE A 120 -22.16 -7.85 14.16
C ILE A 120 -21.92 -8.86 15.30
N LEU A 121 -20.66 -9.24 15.57
CA LEU A 121 -20.32 -10.27 16.57
C LEU A 121 -20.35 -9.79 18.03
N THR A 122 -20.12 -8.50 18.30
CA THR A 122 -19.92 -7.99 19.68
C THR A 122 -20.96 -6.96 20.14
N GLY A 123 -21.92 -6.58 19.29
CA GLY A 123 -23.02 -5.69 19.67
C GLY A 123 -22.56 -4.39 20.34
N LEU A 124 -23.30 -3.92 21.37
CA LEU A 124 -23.05 -2.67 22.13
C LEU A 124 -21.63 -2.52 22.71
N LEU A 125 -20.82 -3.59 22.76
CA LEU A 125 -19.43 -3.58 23.25
C LEU A 125 -18.39 -3.42 22.12
N ALA A 126 -18.81 -3.44 20.85
CA ALA A 126 -17.94 -3.16 19.70
C ALA A 126 -17.12 -1.85 19.81
N PRO A 127 -17.66 -0.75 20.39
CA PRO A 127 -16.89 0.49 20.59
C PRO A 127 -15.75 0.35 21.60
N LEU A 128 -15.84 -0.57 22.57
CA LEU A 128 -14.79 -0.79 23.58
C LEU A 128 -13.62 -1.62 23.03
N TRP A 129 -13.84 -2.38 21.96
CA TRP A 129 -12.82 -3.18 21.26
C TRP A 129 -12.37 -2.55 19.93
N LYS A 130 -12.36 -1.20 19.89
CA LYS A 130 -11.77 -0.42 18.81
C LYS A 130 -10.28 -0.74 18.66
N LYS A 131 -9.90 -1.33 17.53
CA LYS A 131 -8.49 -1.54 17.20
C LYS A 131 -7.94 -0.25 16.59
N LYS A 132 -7.15 0.51 17.35
CA LYS A 132 -6.37 1.62 16.80
C LYS A 132 -5.28 1.04 15.90
N ARG A 133 -5.19 1.52 14.65
CA ARG A 133 -4.16 1.06 13.71
C ARG A 133 -3.22 2.21 13.38
N PRO A 134 -1.91 2.04 13.59
CA PRO A 134 -0.94 3.05 13.18
C PRO A 134 -0.84 3.09 11.65
N PHE A 135 -0.81 4.30 11.11
CA PHE A 135 -0.51 4.60 9.71
C PHE A 135 0.59 5.67 9.67
N LEU A 136 1.43 5.59 8.65
CA LEU A 136 2.48 6.57 8.39
C LEU A 136 1.87 7.75 7.61
N LEU A 137 2.22 8.96 8.01
CA LEU A 137 1.92 10.18 7.28
C LEU A 137 3.21 10.80 6.75
N ILE A 138 3.18 11.16 5.47
CA ILE A 138 4.25 11.92 4.82
C ILE A 138 3.66 13.23 4.35
N GLY A 139 4.14 14.34 4.92
CA GLY A 139 3.81 15.69 4.48
C GLY A 139 4.68 16.08 3.29
N ILE A 140 4.07 16.46 2.18
CA ILE A 140 4.72 16.85 0.93
C ILE A 140 4.39 18.31 0.62
N LYS A 141 5.37 19.05 0.12
CA LYS A 141 5.13 20.38 -0.42
C LYS A 141 4.68 20.27 -1.88
N ASN A 142 3.49 20.75 -2.20
CA ASN A 142 3.04 20.85 -3.60
C ASN A 142 3.76 21.99 -4.32
N ASP A 143 3.66 22.03 -5.66
CA ASP A 143 4.25 23.07 -6.52
C ASP A 143 3.81 24.51 -6.14
N ILE A 144 2.65 24.64 -5.50
CA ILE A 144 2.07 25.92 -5.04
C ILE A 144 2.56 26.29 -3.62
N GLY A 145 3.35 25.42 -2.99
CA GLY A 145 3.87 25.61 -1.64
C GLY A 145 2.94 25.17 -0.50
N GLU A 146 1.74 24.68 -0.84
CA GLU A 146 0.79 24.10 0.12
C GLU A 146 1.25 22.70 0.57
N MET A 147 0.94 22.35 1.83
CA MET A 147 1.24 21.03 2.38
C MET A 147 0.13 20.04 2.06
N SER A 148 0.45 18.98 1.33
CA SER A 148 -0.37 17.78 1.20
C SER A 148 0.09 16.72 2.18
N LYS A 149 -0.83 15.90 2.69
CA LYS A 149 -0.49 14.73 3.52
C LYS A 149 -0.81 13.45 2.78
N LEU A 150 0.13 12.52 2.77
CA LEU A 150 -0.05 11.18 2.24
C LEU A 150 -0.03 10.16 3.37
N GLY A 151 -1.08 9.34 3.44
CA GLY A 151 -1.20 8.25 4.40
C GLY A 151 -0.78 6.91 3.81
N PHE A 152 0.00 6.14 4.56
CA PHE A 152 0.33 4.74 4.28
C PHE A 152 -0.10 3.90 5.49
N GLY A 153 -1.12 3.07 5.32
CA GLY A 153 -1.65 2.24 6.39
C GLY A 153 -2.20 0.94 5.83
N PHE A 154 -2.16 -0.12 6.62
CA PHE A 154 -2.54 -1.46 6.17
C PHE A 154 -4.06 -1.64 6.08
N ALA A 155 -4.52 -2.17 4.94
CA ALA A 155 -5.79 -2.88 4.85
C ALA A 155 -5.83 -4.03 5.87
N GLU A 156 -7.02 -4.44 6.30
CA GLU A 156 -7.19 -5.60 7.20
C GLU A 156 -6.33 -6.79 6.79
N PRO A 157 -5.84 -7.60 7.75
CA PRO A 157 -5.08 -8.79 7.42
C PRO A 157 -5.95 -9.78 6.67
N GLY A 158 -5.99 -9.64 5.34
CA GLY A 158 -6.22 -10.73 4.43
C GLY A 158 -4.95 -11.59 4.34
N LEU A 159 -5.10 -12.81 3.83
CA LEU A 159 -3.97 -13.69 3.49
C LEU A 159 -3.04 -12.99 2.50
N GLY A 160 -2.03 -12.28 3.02
CA GLY A 160 -1.15 -11.41 2.24
C GLY A 160 -0.74 -10.11 2.94
N SER A 161 -1.24 -9.80 4.13
CA SER A 161 -0.79 -8.63 4.88
C SER A 161 0.68 -8.72 5.27
N SER A 162 1.41 -7.62 5.02
CA SER A 162 2.78 -7.42 5.48
C SER A 162 2.96 -7.78 6.96
N PHE A 163 3.98 -8.56 7.25
CA PHE A 163 4.47 -8.84 8.60
C PHE A 163 5.38 -7.73 9.15
N TRP A 164 5.67 -6.68 8.37
CA TRP A 164 6.47 -5.55 8.86
C TRP A 164 5.60 -4.54 9.61
N PRO A 165 5.96 -4.17 10.85
CA PRO A 165 5.19 -3.20 11.62
C PRO A 165 5.40 -1.78 11.08
N THR A 166 4.35 -0.94 11.11
CA THR A 166 4.38 0.47 10.67
C THR A 166 5.51 1.27 11.32
N SER A 167 5.88 0.96 12.57
CA SER A 167 6.98 1.61 13.29
C SER A 167 8.35 1.38 12.63
N ARG A 168 8.58 0.20 12.04
CA ARG A 168 9.83 -0.10 11.33
C ARG A 168 9.91 0.62 10.00
N TRP A 169 8.76 0.84 9.34
CA TRP A 169 8.67 1.66 8.14
C TRP A 169 9.03 3.11 8.44
N PHE A 170 8.42 3.66 9.49
CA PHE A 170 8.73 5.00 9.98
C PHE A 170 10.23 5.15 10.26
N GLN A 171 10.83 4.18 10.95
CA GLN A 171 12.26 4.21 11.25
C GLN A 171 13.12 4.25 9.99
N VAL A 172 12.91 3.30 9.05
CA VAL A 172 13.73 3.22 7.83
C VAL A 172 13.61 4.49 7.00
N ILE A 173 12.40 5.01 6.79
CA ILE A 173 12.20 6.23 6.00
C ILE A 173 12.83 7.45 6.68
N SER A 174 12.71 7.53 8.01
CA SER A 174 13.31 8.62 8.79
C SER A 174 14.84 8.58 8.72
N GLU A 175 15.45 7.40 8.83
CA GLU A 175 16.90 7.20 8.69
C GLU A 175 17.37 7.62 7.29
N GLN A 176 16.67 7.17 6.23
CA GLN A 176 17.03 7.54 4.86
C GLN A 176 16.91 9.03 4.58
N ARG A 177 15.84 9.67 5.05
CA ARG A 177 15.69 11.12 4.92
C ARG A 177 16.78 11.87 5.69
N TYR A 178 17.13 11.41 6.89
CA TYR A 178 18.19 12.01 7.69
C TYR A 178 19.56 11.91 7.01
N ASP A 179 19.93 10.72 6.54
CA ASP A 179 21.18 10.50 5.82
C ASP A 179 21.28 11.35 4.56
N TRP A 180 20.17 11.46 3.82
CA TRP A 180 20.09 12.34 2.65
C TRP A 180 20.31 13.83 3.01
N LEU A 181 19.65 14.33 4.06
CA LEU A 181 19.80 15.72 4.52
C LEU A 181 21.23 16.01 4.97
N LYS A 182 21.86 15.07 5.69
CA LYS A 182 23.25 15.18 6.14
C LYS A 182 24.21 15.28 4.93
N ASN A 183 24.10 14.38 3.97
CA ASN A 183 24.94 14.36 2.77
C ASN A 183 24.76 15.63 1.93
N LYS A 184 23.54 16.16 1.83
CA LYS A 184 23.27 17.42 1.12
C LYS A 184 23.96 18.62 1.77
N ASN A 185 23.98 18.68 3.09
CA ASN A 185 24.64 19.76 3.84
C ASN A 185 26.17 19.67 3.75
N GLU A 186 26.74 18.47 3.82
CA GLU A 186 28.19 18.25 3.65
C GLU A 186 28.67 18.65 2.24
N ASN A 187 27.88 18.33 1.20
CA ASN A 187 28.20 18.74 -0.17
C ASN A 187 28.08 20.26 -0.38
N LYS A 188 27.10 20.92 0.27
CA LYS A 188 27.02 22.39 0.26
C LYS A 188 28.21 23.04 0.96
N SER A 189 28.67 22.48 2.07
CA SER A 189 29.83 23.01 2.82
C SER A 189 31.16 22.84 2.09
N LYS A 190 31.26 21.94 1.11
CA LYS A 190 32.46 21.74 0.28
C LYS A 190 32.50 22.62 -0.97
N MET A 191 31.39 23.29 -1.30
CA MET A 191 31.27 24.21 -2.44
C MET A 191 31.44 25.68 -2.05
N VAL A 192 31.65 25.97 -0.76
CA VAL A 192 32.00 27.29 -0.21
C VAL A 192 33.48 27.27 0.15
#